data_AF-A0A1L5KX12-F1
#
_entry.id   AF-A0A1L5KX12-F1
#
_cell.length_a   1.000
_cell.length_b   1.000
_cell.length_c   1.000
_cell.angle_alpha   90.00
_cell.angle_beta   90.00
_cell.angle_gamma   90.00
#
_symmetry.space_group_name_H-M   'P 1'
#
loop_
_entity.id
_entity.type
_entity.pdbx_description
1 polymer ?
#
loop_
_entity_poly.entity_id
_entity_poly.type
_entity_poly.pdbx_seq_one_letter_code
_entity_poly.pdbx_strand_id
1 'polypeptide(L)'
;MTYDVIIIGAGPGGIFSAYELMQRRPEWKVAVLEAGNPLEKRHCPIDGDKVKSCIHCKTCAIMNGFGGAGAFSDGKYNLTNEFGGTLYYEYIGKQKAMELMHYVDDINVACGGAGTKLYSTADSGFKRLCLQNNLHLLDASVRHLGTDINYKVLENLYAKLKDHVDFHFLTPVKALSITEDGAYEAETDKGTFTGRKCIISVGRSGSKWMESVCQSLDIPTKSNRVDIGVRVELPAEVFAPITDELYESKIVYKTEKYQ
;
A
#
# COMPACT_ATOMS: atom_id res chain seq x y z
N MET A 1 -5.36 -2.92 -29.17
CA MET A 1 -4.43 -4.00 -28.79
C MET A 1 -4.95 -4.57 -27.48
N THR A 2 -5.09 -5.88 -27.37
CA THR A 2 -5.67 -6.52 -26.17
C THR A 2 -4.55 -7.07 -25.30
N TYR A 3 -4.53 -6.67 -24.03
CA TYR A 3 -3.63 -7.18 -23.00
C TYR A 3 -4.19 -8.47 -22.39
N ASP A 4 -3.31 -9.29 -21.83
CA ASP A 4 -3.75 -10.45 -21.03
C ASP A 4 -4.27 -9.97 -19.67
N VAL A 5 -3.62 -8.96 -19.08
CA VAL A 5 -4.05 -8.34 -17.82
C VAL A 5 -3.90 -6.83 -17.90
N ILE A 6 -4.96 -6.11 -17.52
CA ILE A 6 -4.89 -4.68 -17.18
C ILE A 6 -4.92 -4.51 -15.67
N ILE A 7 -4.04 -3.67 -15.14
CA ILE A 7 -3.94 -3.36 -13.71
C ILE A 7 -4.22 -1.86 -13.55
N ILE A 8 -5.20 -1.51 -12.73
CA ILE A 8 -5.60 -0.13 -12.49
C ILE A 8 -5.05 0.32 -11.13
N GLY A 9 -4.06 1.20 -11.17
CA GLY A 9 -3.32 1.71 -10.01
C GLY A 9 -1.96 1.05 -9.82
N ALA A 10 -0.92 1.88 -9.69
CA ALA A 10 0.47 1.50 -9.46
C ALA A 10 0.90 1.69 -7.99
N GLY A 11 -0.02 1.44 -7.05
CA GLY A 11 0.32 1.27 -5.63
C GLY A 11 0.96 -0.11 -5.34
N PRO A 12 1.24 -0.45 -4.07
CA PRO A 12 1.83 -1.74 -3.72
C PRO A 12 1.06 -2.94 -4.30
N GLY A 13 -0.28 -2.96 -4.18
CA GLY A 13 -1.09 -4.05 -4.74
C GLY A 13 -0.90 -4.24 -6.25
N GLY A 14 -0.84 -3.15 -7.01
CA GLY A 14 -0.63 -3.18 -8.45
C GLY A 14 0.80 -3.55 -8.84
N ILE A 15 1.79 -2.97 -8.16
CA ILE A 15 3.22 -3.25 -8.39
C ILE A 15 3.54 -4.72 -8.13
N PHE A 16 3.14 -5.24 -6.97
CA PHE A 16 3.41 -6.65 -6.62
C PHE A 16 2.58 -7.62 -7.48
N SER A 17 1.38 -7.23 -7.93
CA SER A 17 0.64 -8.03 -8.92
C SER A 17 1.38 -8.10 -10.26
N ALA A 18 1.89 -6.96 -10.76
CA ALA A 18 2.67 -6.91 -11.99
C ALA A 18 3.97 -7.72 -11.87
N TYR A 19 4.65 -7.62 -10.72
CA TYR A 19 5.84 -8.40 -10.41
C TYR A 19 5.57 -9.90 -10.40
N GLU A 20 4.50 -10.34 -9.74
CA GLU A 20 4.16 -11.77 -9.68
C GLU A 20 3.76 -12.31 -11.05
N LEU A 21 3.05 -11.51 -11.87
CA LEU A 21 2.71 -11.89 -13.25
C LEU A 21 3.96 -11.99 -14.13
N MET A 22 4.89 -11.04 -14.05
CA MET A 22 6.17 -11.12 -14.76
C MET A 22 6.95 -12.39 -14.41
N GLN A 23 6.98 -12.78 -13.12
CA GLN A 23 7.70 -13.99 -12.68
C GLN A 23 7.01 -15.28 -13.10
N ARG A 24 5.68 -15.36 -13.00
CA ARG A 24 4.94 -16.62 -13.24
C ARG A 24 4.46 -16.80 -14.67
N ARG A 25 4.27 -15.71 -15.41
CA ARG A 25 3.70 -15.66 -16.76
C ARG A 25 4.43 -14.59 -17.59
N PRO A 26 5.74 -14.73 -17.82
CA PRO A 26 6.54 -13.75 -18.56
C PRO A 26 6.06 -13.53 -20.00
N GLU A 27 5.27 -14.45 -20.55
CA GLU A 27 4.68 -14.35 -21.88
C GLU A 27 3.41 -13.47 -21.93
N TRP A 28 2.82 -13.13 -20.78
CA TRP A 28 1.60 -12.33 -20.73
C TRP A 28 1.90 -10.85 -20.93
N LYS A 29 1.09 -10.20 -21.77
CA LYS A 29 1.15 -8.75 -21.95
C LYS A 29 0.36 -8.08 -20.83
N VAL A 30 1.05 -7.33 -20.00
CA VAL A 30 0.47 -6.63 -18.84
C VAL A 30 0.57 -5.13 -19.04
N ALA A 31 -0.55 -4.42 -18.85
CA ALA A 31 -0.57 -2.95 -18.78
C ALA A 31 -0.91 -2.49 -17.36
N VAL A 32 -0.21 -1.46 -16.89
CA VAL A 32 -0.52 -0.78 -15.62
C VAL A 32 -0.95 0.65 -15.93
N LEU A 33 -2.19 1.00 -15.58
CA LEU A 33 -2.77 2.32 -15.77
C LEU A 33 -2.71 3.09 -14.45
N GLU A 34 -1.98 4.21 -14.42
CA GLU A 34 -1.78 5.02 -13.21
C GLU A 34 -2.20 6.47 -13.45
N ALA A 35 -3.03 7.01 -12.56
CA ALA A 35 -3.54 8.38 -12.63
C ALA A 35 -2.44 9.43 -12.34
N GLY A 36 -1.46 9.08 -11.50
CA GLY A 36 -0.35 9.93 -11.13
C GLY A 36 0.90 9.79 -12.01
N ASN A 37 1.98 10.35 -11.51
CA ASN A 37 3.27 10.44 -12.19
C ASN A 37 4.16 9.20 -11.96
N PRO A 38 5.15 8.95 -12.85
CA PRO A 38 6.25 8.04 -12.55
C PRO A 38 7.06 8.55 -11.35
N LEU A 39 7.78 7.64 -10.67
CA LEU A 39 8.40 7.89 -9.38
C LEU A 39 9.33 9.13 -9.39
N GLU A 40 10.14 9.30 -10.44
CA GLU A 40 11.08 10.42 -10.57
C GLU A 40 10.42 11.78 -10.78
N LYS A 41 9.15 11.82 -11.21
CA LYS A 41 8.38 13.05 -11.43
C LYS A 41 7.38 13.34 -10.31
N ARG A 42 7.36 12.53 -9.25
CA ARG A 42 6.48 12.75 -8.11
C ARG A 42 7.12 13.80 -7.19
N HIS A 43 6.57 15.01 -7.21
CA HIS A 43 6.99 16.10 -6.34
C HIS A 43 5.79 16.83 -5.75
N CYS A 44 5.77 17.01 -4.44
CA CYS A 44 4.78 17.86 -3.77
C CYS A 44 5.29 19.32 -3.80
N PRO A 45 4.50 20.29 -4.27
CA PRO A 45 4.94 21.68 -4.36
C PRO A 45 5.13 22.36 -2.99
N ILE A 46 4.73 21.72 -1.89
CA ILE A 46 4.98 22.22 -0.54
C ILE A 46 6.48 22.17 -0.29
N ASP A 47 7.11 23.34 -0.14
CA ASP A 47 8.52 23.50 0.17
C ASP A 47 8.76 24.13 1.56
N GLY A 48 7.69 24.54 2.26
CA GLY A 48 7.77 25.18 3.57
C GLY A 48 8.12 26.68 3.55
N ASP A 49 8.62 27.17 2.41
CA ASP A 49 9.05 28.56 2.23
C ASP A 49 8.03 29.34 1.39
N LYS A 50 7.90 28.98 0.11
CA LYS A 50 6.99 29.63 -0.85
C LYS A 50 5.58 29.05 -0.75
N VAL A 51 5.48 27.74 -0.55
CA VAL A 51 4.22 27.02 -0.40
C VAL A 51 4.22 26.35 0.97
N LYS A 52 3.58 27.02 1.92
CA LYS A 52 3.53 26.59 3.33
C LYS A 52 2.45 25.56 3.64
N SER A 53 1.49 25.37 2.73
CA SER A 53 0.31 24.54 2.96
C SER A 53 -0.13 23.81 1.69
N CYS A 54 -0.95 22.78 1.87
CA CYS A 54 -1.50 22.00 0.76
C CYS A 54 -2.35 22.87 -0.17
N ILE A 55 -2.06 22.81 -1.46
CA ILE A 55 -2.78 23.55 -2.51
C ILE A 55 -3.86 22.72 -3.21
N HIS A 56 -4.18 21.52 -2.69
CA HIS A 56 -5.18 20.61 -3.25
C HIS A 56 -4.98 20.32 -4.75
N CYS A 57 -3.77 19.90 -5.14
CA CYS A 57 -3.45 19.52 -6.51
C CYS A 57 -4.50 18.57 -7.09
N LYS A 58 -4.86 18.75 -8.38
CA LYS A 58 -5.81 17.87 -9.09
C LYS A 58 -5.48 16.39 -8.93
N THR A 59 -4.19 16.06 -9.06
CA THR A 59 -3.64 14.74 -8.71
C THR A 59 -2.56 14.94 -7.66
N CYS A 60 -2.79 14.49 -6.42
CA CYS A 60 -1.83 14.63 -5.34
C CYS A 60 -0.62 13.71 -5.58
N ALA A 61 0.57 14.29 -5.74
CA ALA A 61 1.81 13.54 -5.97
C ALA A 61 2.23 12.69 -4.77
N ILE A 62 1.78 13.00 -3.55
CA ILE A 62 2.03 12.19 -2.35
C ILE A 62 1.16 10.91 -2.36
N MET A 63 -0.09 11.02 -2.82
CA MET A 63 -1.05 9.92 -2.74
C MET A 63 -1.11 9.04 -4.00
N ASN A 64 -0.79 9.61 -5.17
CA ASN A 64 -0.96 8.97 -6.48
C ASN A 64 0.36 8.97 -7.26
N GLY A 65 0.52 8.01 -8.17
CA GLY A 65 1.75 7.74 -8.91
C GLY A 65 2.37 6.40 -8.55
N PHE A 66 3.50 6.07 -9.19
CA PHE A 66 4.20 4.80 -8.94
C PHE A 66 4.62 4.68 -7.48
N GLY A 67 4.23 3.60 -6.80
CA GLY A 67 4.41 3.36 -5.37
C GLY A 67 3.23 3.82 -4.50
N GLY A 68 2.23 4.49 -5.09
CA GLY A 68 1.02 4.98 -4.43
C GLY A 68 1.32 5.85 -3.20
N ALA A 69 0.45 5.79 -2.19
CA ALA A 69 0.63 6.52 -0.94
C ALA A 69 1.83 6.05 -0.09
N GLY A 70 2.39 4.87 -0.39
CA GLY A 70 3.52 4.31 0.35
C GLY A 70 4.89 4.90 -0.03
N ALA A 71 5.01 5.54 -1.21
CA ALA A 71 6.31 5.96 -1.75
C ALA A 71 7.04 6.99 -0.88
N PHE A 72 6.32 7.99 -0.35
CA PHE A 72 6.88 9.05 0.50
C PHE A 72 6.58 8.83 1.98
N SER A 73 6.36 7.56 2.37
CA SER A 73 6.20 7.19 3.76
C SER A 73 7.55 6.87 4.40
N ASP A 74 7.53 6.59 5.70
CA ASP A 74 8.70 6.15 6.46
C ASP A 74 9.12 4.70 6.09
N GLY A 75 8.41 4.03 5.18
CA GLY A 75 8.80 2.71 4.66
C GLY A 75 8.78 1.62 5.74
N LYS A 76 7.74 1.63 6.60
CA LYS A 76 7.54 0.64 7.67
C LYS A 76 6.70 -0.54 7.19
N TYR A 77 7.29 -1.73 7.17
CA TYR A 77 6.62 -2.98 6.81
C TYR A 77 6.40 -3.80 8.07
N ASN A 78 5.14 -3.94 8.48
CA ASN A 78 4.76 -4.69 9.67
C ASN A 78 4.50 -6.16 9.29
N LEU A 79 5.29 -7.06 9.86
CA LEU A 79 5.21 -8.50 9.69
C LEU A 79 4.53 -9.11 10.92
N THR A 80 3.21 -9.01 10.95
CA THR A 80 2.38 -9.57 12.03
C THR A 80 0.92 -9.68 11.61
N ASN A 81 0.19 -10.63 12.19
CA ASN A 81 -1.27 -10.71 12.07
C ASN A 81 -2.00 -9.85 13.11
N GLU A 82 -1.30 -9.26 14.08
CA GLU A 82 -1.92 -8.48 15.15
C GLU A 82 -2.23 -7.03 14.72
N PHE A 83 -1.55 -6.54 13.68
CA PHE A 83 -1.67 -5.16 13.22
C PHE A 83 -2.75 -5.00 12.15
N GLY A 84 -4.01 -4.92 12.60
CA GLY A 84 -5.15 -4.57 11.74
C GLY A 84 -5.36 -5.52 10.57
N GLY A 85 -6.33 -5.18 9.71
CA GLY A 85 -6.74 -6.01 8.58
C GLY A 85 -7.47 -7.28 8.98
N THR A 86 -8.12 -7.90 8.00
CA THR A 86 -8.96 -9.09 8.21
C THR A 86 -8.51 -10.31 7.40
N LEU A 87 -7.42 -10.13 6.63
CA LEU A 87 -6.92 -11.09 5.65
C LEU A 87 -6.72 -12.49 6.24
N TYR A 88 -6.10 -12.56 7.42
CA TYR A 88 -5.69 -13.82 8.02
C TYR A 88 -6.86 -14.64 8.60
N TYR A 89 -7.94 -14.00 9.06
CA TYR A 89 -9.06 -14.74 9.67
C TYR A 89 -10.28 -14.87 8.76
N GLU A 90 -10.43 -14.00 7.75
CA GLU A 90 -11.56 -14.06 6.81
C GLU A 90 -11.26 -14.85 5.54
N TYR A 91 -9.99 -14.92 5.10
CA TYR A 91 -9.69 -15.40 3.74
C TYR A 91 -8.62 -16.50 3.64
N ILE A 92 -7.43 -16.33 4.24
CA ILE A 92 -6.27 -17.18 3.91
C ILE A 92 -5.62 -17.93 5.08
N GLY A 93 -6.02 -17.63 6.32
CA GLY A 93 -5.41 -18.22 7.51
C GLY A 93 -4.16 -17.49 8.01
N LYS A 94 -3.87 -17.63 9.31
CA LYS A 94 -2.74 -17.00 10.02
C LYS A 94 -1.39 -17.32 9.39
N GLN A 95 -1.13 -18.60 9.12
CA GLN A 95 0.14 -19.06 8.59
C GLN A 95 0.39 -18.48 7.19
N LYS A 96 -0.60 -18.56 6.30
CA LYS A 96 -0.44 -18.09 4.93
C LYS A 96 -0.24 -16.58 4.85
N ALA A 97 -0.92 -15.82 5.71
CA ALA A 97 -0.73 -14.38 5.81
C ALA A 97 0.72 -14.03 6.19
N MET A 98 1.29 -14.71 7.20
CA MET A 98 2.69 -14.51 7.58
C MET A 98 3.66 -14.88 6.44
N GLU A 99 3.46 -16.02 5.79
CA GLU A 99 4.29 -16.44 4.64
C GLU A 99 4.30 -15.39 3.52
N LEU A 100 3.13 -14.83 3.17
CA LEU A 100 3.03 -13.80 2.14
C LEU A 100 3.66 -12.48 2.57
N MET A 101 3.53 -12.09 3.85
CA MET A 101 4.21 -10.91 4.38
C MET A 101 5.74 -11.05 4.29
N HIS A 102 6.28 -12.20 4.69
CA HIS A 102 7.71 -12.49 4.55
C HIS A 102 8.16 -12.54 3.09
N TYR A 103 7.35 -13.11 2.19
CA TYR A 103 7.66 -13.11 0.76
C TYR A 103 7.76 -11.70 0.16
N VAL A 104 6.84 -10.80 0.53
CA VAL A 104 6.91 -9.39 0.13
C VAL A 104 8.15 -8.72 0.72
N ASP A 105 8.49 -9.04 1.96
CA ASP A 105 9.68 -8.53 2.64
C ASP A 105 10.97 -8.95 1.92
N ASP A 106 11.08 -10.21 1.52
CA ASP A 106 12.23 -10.74 0.76
C ASP A 106 12.40 -10.00 -0.57
N ILE A 107 11.30 -9.68 -1.26
CA ILE A 107 11.34 -8.88 -2.49
C ILE A 107 11.88 -7.47 -2.20
N ASN A 108 11.41 -6.81 -1.13
CA ASN A 108 11.89 -5.48 -0.75
C ASN A 108 13.39 -5.50 -0.43
N VAL A 109 13.85 -6.50 0.33
CA VAL A 109 15.27 -6.69 0.66
C VAL A 109 16.10 -6.89 -0.61
N ALA A 110 15.66 -7.77 -1.51
CA ALA A 110 16.32 -8.04 -2.78
C ALA A 110 16.35 -6.82 -3.73
N CYS A 111 15.40 -5.89 -3.58
CA CYS A 111 15.31 -4.67 -4.40
C CYS A 111 16.02 -3.46 -3.76
N GLY A 112 16.90 -3.65 -2.77
CA GLY A 112 17.70 -2.56 -2.19
C GLY A 112 17.42 -2.27 -0.72
N GLY A 113 16.51 -3.02 -0.09
CA GLY A 113 16.30 -3.00 1.36
C GLY A 113 17.36 -3.79 2.16
N ALA A 114 18.39 -4.33 1.51
CA ALA A 114 19.46 -5.06 2.18
C ALA A 114 20.19 -4.16 3.20
N GLY A 115 20.39 -4.69 4.42
CA GLY A 115 21.01 -3.97 5.53
C GLY A 115 20.06 -3.14 6.39
N THR A 116 18.76 -3.13 6.08
CA THR A 116 17.75 -2.49 6.95
C THR A 116 17.45 -3.34 8.17
N LYS A 117 17.16 -2.66 9.29
CA LYS A 117 16.92 -3.30 10.57
C LYS A 117 15.50 -3.86 10.65
N LEU A 118 15.39 -5.07 11.18
CA LEU A 118 14.14 -5.65 11.62
C LEU A 118 14.04 -5.44 13.13
N TYR A 119 13.06 -4.66 13.55
CA TYR A 119 12.76 -4.41 14.96
C TYR A 119 11.71 -5.41 15.42
N SER A 120 11.78 -5.88 16.67
CA SER A 120 10.78 -6.78 17.24
C SER A 120 10.32 -6.25 18.60
N THR A 121 9.02 -6.32 18.85
CA THR A 121 8.43 -5.91 20.13
C THR A 121 8.34 -7.03 21.17
N ALA A 122 8.78 -8.26 20.82
CA ALA A 122 8.54 -9.48 21.59
C ALA A 122 9.29 -9.58 22.93
N ASP A 123 10.48 -8.97 23.06
CA ASP A 123 11.39 -9.14 24.21
C ASP A 123 11.48 -7.91 25.14
N SER A 124 10.40 -7.13 25.23
CA SER A 124 10.39 -5.91 26.04
C SER A 124 9.90 -6.16 27.47
N GLY A 125 10.59 -5.57 28.46
CA GLY A 125 10.06 -5.47 29.82
C GLY A 125 8.73 -4.70 29.86
N PHE A 126 8.51 -3.89 28.83
CA PHE A 126 7.29 -3.14 28.56
C PHE A 126 6.03 -4.00 28.44
N LYS A 127 6.09 -5.20 27.86
CA LYS A 127 4.92 -6.08 27.75
C LYS A 127 4.34 -6.42 29.13
N ARG A 128 5.21 -6.67 30.11
CA ARG A 128 4.82 -6.92 31.50
C ARG A 128 4.17 -5.68 32.12
N LEU A 129 4.75 -4.50 31.91
CA LEU A 129 4.22 -3.23 32.41
C LEU A 129 2.83 -2.93 31.83
N CYS A 130 2.62 -3.14 30.53
CA CYS A 130 1.32 -3.00 29.88
C CYS A 130 0.27 -3.90 30.54
N LEU A 131 0.58 -5.19 30.72
CA LEU A 131 -0.34 -6.15 31.33
C LEU A 131 -0.72 -5.77 32.76
N GLN A 132 0.22 -5.24 33.56
CA GLN A 132 -0.04 -4.75 34.92
C GLN A 132 -1.04 -3.58 34.96
N ASN A 133 -1.16 -2.83 33.86
CA ASN A 133 -2.03 -1.66 33.74
C ASN A 133 -3.27 -1.95 32.87
N ASN A 134 -3.62 -3.22 32.63
CA ASN A 134 -4.71 -3.63 31.76
C ASN A 134 -4.59 -3.10 30.31
N LEU A 135 -3.35 -2.98 29.85
CA LEU A 135 -3.00 -2.60 28.49
C LEU A 135 -2.45 -3.83 27.75
N HIS A 136 -2.72 -3.92 26.45
CA HIS A 136 -2.23 -5.01 25.61
C HIS A 136 -1.27 -4.47 24.55
N LEU A 137 0.02 -4.77 24.73
CA LEU A 137 1.05 -4.49 23.72
C LEU A 137 0.98 -5.57 22.64
N LEU A 138 0.82 -5.15 21.40
CA LEU A 138 0.75 -6.04 20.24
C LEU A 138 2.16 -6.45 19.77
N ASP A 139 2.30 -7.73 19.44
CA ASP A 139 3.56 -8.31 18.96
C ASP A 139 3.72 -8.08 17.45
N ALA A 140 4.84 -7.49 17.06
CA ALA A 140 5.17 -7.26 15.67
C ALA A 140 6.67 -7.33 15.42
N SER A 141 7.02 -7.80 14.22
CA SER A 141 8.31 -7.50 13.62
C SER A 141 8.12 -6.38 12.59
N VAL A 142 8.89 -5.31 12.67
CA VAL A 142 8.77 -4.16 11.78
C VAL A 142 10.08 -3.94 11.05
N ARG A 143 10.05 -4.01 9.73
CA ARG A 143 11.17 -3.56 8.90
C ARG A 143 11.03 -2.07 8.65
N HIS A 144 12.04 -1.31 9.07
CA HIS A 144 12.13 0.11 8.77
C HIS A 144 13.12 0.33 7.63
N LEU A 145 12.61 0.73 6.48
CA LEU A 145 13.46 1.16 5.36
C LEU A 145 13.88 2.62 5.51
N GLY A 146 12.99 3.48 6.02
CA GLY A 146 13.14 4.92 5.88
C GLY A 146 12.82 5.38 4.45
N THR A 147 12.52 6.67 4.30
CA THR A 147 12.03 7.23 3.04
C THR A 147 13.02 7.07 1.88
N ASP A 148 14.32 7.28 2.11
CA ASP A 148 15.34 7.21 1.06
C ASP A 148 15.55 5.79 0.52
N ILE A 149 15.60 4.78 1.40
CA ILE A 149 15.75 3.38 0.98
C ILE A 149 14.45 2.89 0.35
N ASN A 150 13.30 3.28 0.89
CA ASN A 150 12.00 2.95 0.30
C ASN A 150 11.89 3.48 -1.15
N TYR A 151 12.37 4.70 -1.40
CA TYR A 151 12.43 5.26 -2.75
C TYR A 151 13.31 4.40 -3.67
N LYS A 152 14.51 4.02 -3.23
CA LYS A 152 15.41 3.14 -3.99
C LYS A 152 14.81 1.76 -4.27
N VAL A 153 14.10 1.19 -3.30
CA VAL A 153 13.40 -0.09 -3.46
C VAL A 153 12.36 0.00 -4.58
N LEU A 154 11.55 1.07 -4.57
CA LEU A 154 10.56 1.30 -5.61
C LEU A 154 11.20 1.57 -6.98
N GLU A 155 12.31 2.33 -7.03
CA GLU A 155 13.06 2.58 -8.25
C GLU A 155 13.60 1.27 -8.87
N ASN A 156 14.19 0.40 -8.04
CA ASN A 156 14.70 -0.90 -8.48
C ASN A 156 13.58 -1.84 -8.92
N LEU A 157 12.42 -1.81 -8.23
CA LEU A 157 11.22 -2.54 -8.66
C LEU A 157 10.72 -2.04 -10.02
N TYR A 158 10.63 -0.73 -10.21
CA TYR A 158 10.24 -0.16 -11.50
C TYR A 158 11.23 -0.56 -12.61
N ALA A 159 12.53 -0.49 -12.34
CA ALA A 159 13.56 -0.86 -13.30
C ALA A 159 13.49 -2.34 -13.74
N LYS A 160 13.07 -3.25 -12.84
CA LYS A 160 12.82 -4.66 -13.19
C LYS A 160 11.57 -4.85 -14.04
N LEU A 161 10.53 -4.05 -13.81
CA LEU A 161 9.21 -4.22 -14.43
C LEU A 161 9.07 -3.50 -15.77
N LYS A 162 9.72 -2.35 -15.96
CA LYS A 162 9.49 -1.44 -17.09
C LYS A 162 9.67 -2.07 -18.48
N ASP A 163 10.51 -3.10 -18.59
CA ASP A 163 10.82 -3.78 -19.85
C ASP A 163 9.85 -4.95 -20.14
N HIS A 164 9.04 -5.34 -19.14
CA HIS A 164 8.07 -6.45 -19.23
C HIS A 164 6.61 -5.99 -19.09
N VAL A 165 6.38 -4.78 -18.60
CA VAL A 165 5.07 -4.25 -18.25
C VAL A 165 4.90 -2.86 -18.87
N ASP A 166 3.81 -2.66 -19.58
CA ASP A 166 3.49 -1.37 -20.21
C ASP A 166 2.88 -0.42 -19.17
N PHE A 167 3.69 0.50 -18.66
CA PHE A 167 3.23 1.51 -17.71
C PHE A 167 2.67 2.75 -18.43
N HIS A 168 1.40 3.06 -18.16
CA HIS A 168 0.70 4.24 -18.67
C HIS A 168 0.42 5.22 -17.53
N PHE A 169 1.38 6.10 -17.26
CA PHE A 169 1.23 7.18 -16.27
C PHE A 169 0.35 8.31 -16.77
N LEU A 170 -0.20 9.13 -15.86
CA LEU A 170 -1.14 10.21 -16.16
C LEU A 170 -2.35 9.70 -16.97
N THR A 171 -2.81 8.50 -16.67
CA THR A 171 -3.87 7.80 -17.39
C THR A 171 -4.94 7.35 -16.39
N PRO A 172 -5.71 8.28 -15.82
CA PRO A 172 -6.81 7.93 -14.93
C PRO A 172 -7.88 7.17 -15.71
N VAL A 173 -8.29 6.01 -15.19
CA VAL A 173 -9.43 5.27 -15.72
C VAL A 173 -10.71 5.94 -15.24
N LYS A 174 -11.61 6.23 -16.18
CA LYS A 174 -12.88 6.92 -15.92
C LYS A 174 -14.02 5.94 -15.76
N ALA A 175 -14.08 4.93 -16.63
CA ALA A 175 -15.07 3.88 -16.60
C ALA A 175 -14.41 2.53 -16.88
N LEU A 176 -15.04 1.47 -16.37
CA LEU A 176 -14.66 0.09 -16.64
C LEU A 176 -15.93 -0.65 -17.05
N SER A 177 -15.92 -1.25 -18.24
CA SER A 177 -17.01 -2.05 -18.77
C SER A 177 -16.52 -3.46 -19.12
N ILE A 178 -17.46 -4.37 -19.34
CA ILE A 178 -17.19 -5.71 -19.87
C ILE A 178 -17.79 -5.77 -21.27
N THR A 179 -16.98 -6.13 -22.25
CA THR A 179 -17.38 -6.26 -23.66
C THR A 179 -18.16 -7.56 -23.87
N GLU A 180 -18.82 -7.69 -25.02
CA GLU A 180 -19.63 -8.89 -25.35
C GLU A 180 -18.80 -10.20 -25.36
N ASP A 181 -17.52 -10.12 -25.71
CA ASP A 181 -16.57 -11.23 -25.67
C ASP A 181 -15.96 -11.48 -24.28
N GLY A 182 -16.42 -10.76 -23.25
CA GLY A 182 -16.04 -10.94 -21.85
C GLY A 182 -14.72 -10.30 -21.45
N ALA A 183 -14.12 -9.47 -22.31
CA ALA A 183 -12.94 -8.69 -21.95
C ALA A 183 -13.31 -7.46 -21.12
N TYR A 184 -12.36 -6.97 -20.33
CA TYR A 184 -12.50 -5.74 -19.58
C TYR A 184 -12.01 -4.57 -20.43
N GLU A 185 -12.78 -3.50 -20.46
CA GLU A 185 -12.47 -2.30 -21.22
C GLU A 185 -12.39 -1.08 -20.28
N ALA A 186 -11.19 -0.52 -20.16
CA ALA A 186 -10.91 0.66 -19.35
C ALA A 186 -10.87 1.93 -20.23
N GLU A 187 -11.84 2.82 -20.01
CA GLU A 187 -11.93 4.10 -20.71
C GLU A 187 -11.05 5.15 -20.03
N THR A 188 -10.26 5.87 -20.81
CA THR A 188 -9.33 6.91 -20.33
C THR A 188 -9.32 8.11 -21.27
N ASP A 189 -8.73 9.22 -20.83
CA ASP A 189 -8.49 10.40 -21.69
C ASP A 189 -7.53 10.13 -22.86
N LYS A 190 -6.80 9.03 -22.83
CA LYS A 190 -5.82 8.64 -23.85
C LYS A 190 -6.33 7.51 -24.74
N GLY A 191 -7.64 7.26 -24.71
CA GLY A 191 -8.30 6.16 -25.39
C GLY A 191 -8.54 4.98 -24.46
N THR A 192 -8.76 3.83 -25.09
CA THR A 192 -9.32 2.67 -24.43
C THR A 192 -8.30 1.54 -24.32
N PHE A 193 -8.25 0.90 -23.15
CA PHE A 193 -7.36 -0.23 -22.88
C PHE A 193 -8.20 -1.48 -22.60
N THR A 194 -7.97 -2.53 -23.39
CA THR A 194 -8.72 -3.79 -23.27
C THR A 194 -7.82 -4.86 -22.65
N GLY A 195 -8.33 -5.62 -21.68
CA GLY A 195 -7.64 -6.71 -21.03
C GLY A 195 -8.53 -7.93 -20.81
N ARG A 196 -8.00 -9.14 -20.98
CA ARG A 196 -8.76 -10.37 -20.67
C ARG A 196 -9.05 -10.51 -19.17
N LYS A 197 -8.17 -9.98 -18.32
CA LYS A 197 -8.34 -9.89 -16.88
C LYS A 197 -8.10 -8.46 -16.42
N CYS A 198 -8.78 -8.07 -15.35
CA CYS A 198 -8.62 -6.76 -14.72
C CYS A 198 -8.29 -6.93 -13.23
N ILE A 199 -7.24 -6.23 -12.77
CA ILE A 199 -6.89 -6.09 -11.35
C ILE A 199 -7.09 -4.63 -10.97
N ILE A 200 -7.92 -4.37 -9.96
CA ILE A 200 -8.15 -3.01 -9.47
C ILE A 200 -7.40 -2.81 -8.15
N SER A 201 -6.42 -1.90 -8.14
CA SER A 201 -5.55 -1.58 -7.00
C SER A 201 -5.41 -0.07 -6.79
N VAL A 202 -6.53 0.67 -6.86
CA VAL A 202 -6.57 2.14 -6.76
C VAL A 202 -6.43 2.71 -5.34
N GLY A 203 -6.37 1.84 -4.32
CA GLY A 203 -6.29 2.25 -2.92
C GLY A 203 -7.50 3.09 -2.46
N ARG A 204 -7.40 3.68 -1.26
CA ARG A 204 -8.50 4.43 -0.67
C ARG A 204 -8.79 5.76 -1.37
N SER A 205 -7.79 6.38 -2.00
CA SER A 205 -7.99 7.59 -2.81
C SER A 205 -8.93 7.34 -4.01
N GLY A 206 -8.93 6.12 -4.55
CA GLY A 206 -9.81 5.70 -5.63
C GLY A 206 -11.14 5.09 -5.19
N SER A 207 -11.51 5.12 -3.90
CA SER A 207 -12.68 4.37 -3.40
C SER A 207 -14.01 4.84 -4.02
N LYS A 208 -14.18 6.14 -4.23
CA LYS A 208 -15.39 6.70 -4.88
C LYS A 208 -15.53 6.23 -6.33
N TRP A 209 -14.40 6.13 -7.04
CA TRP A 209 -14.40 5.60 -8.40
C TRP A 209 -14.68 4.09 -8.39
N MET A 210 -14.08 3.34 -7.46
CA MET A 210 -14.36 1.90 -7.29
C MET A 210 -15.83 1.64 -6.99
N GLU A 211 -16.49 2.47 -6.18
CA GLU A 211 -17.92 2.37 -5.92
C GLU A 211 -18.74 2.45 -7.21
N SER A 212 -18.41 3.38 -8.11
CA SER A 212 -19.09 3.49 -9.41
C SER A 212 -18.87 2.26 -10.30
N VAL A 213 -17.66 1.68 -10.27
CA VAL A 213 -17.35 0.43 -10.99
C VAL A 213 -18.17 -0.73 -10.42
N CYS A 214 -18.19 -0.90 -9.11
CA CYS A 214 -18.98 -1.94 -8.45
C CYS A 214 -20.47 -1.82 -8.77
N GLN A 215 -21.03 -0.60 -8.76
CA GLN A 215 -22.42 -0.36 -9.13
C GLN A 215 -22.68 -0.74 -10.60
N SER A 216 -21.79 -0.35 -11.51
CA SER A 216 -21.95 -0.64 -12.95
C SER A 216 -21.85 -2.13 -13.30
N LEU A 217 -21.06 -2.88 -12.53
CA LEU A 217 -20.81 -4.31 -12.73
C LEU A 217 -21.64 -5.20 -11.80
N ASP A 218 -22.61 -4.62 -11.08
CA ASP A 218 -23.46 -5.31 -10.10
C ASP A 218 -22.68 -6.13 -9.05
N ILE A 219 -21.56 -5.56 -8.56
CA ILE A 219 -20.71 -6.16 -7.53
C ILE A 219 -21.21 -5.71 -6.15
N PRO A 220 -21.67 -6.62 -5.28
CA PRO A 220 -22.15 -6.26 -3.95
C PRO A 220 -21.07 -5.65 -3.08
N THR A 221 -21.36 -4.50 -2.47
CA THR A 221 -20.46 -3.81 -1.54
C THR A 221 -20.94 -3.95 -0.10
N LYS A 222 -20.00 -4.03 0.86
CA LYS A 222 -20.29 -3.96 2.29
C LYS A 222 -19.64 -2.70 2.87
N SER A 223 -20.40 -1.96 3.68
CA SER A 223 -19.84 -0.85 4.46
C SER A 223 -19.02 -1.41 5.61
N ASN A 224 -17.77 -0.99 5.73
CA ASN A 224 -16.91 -1.37 6.84
C ASN A 224 -16.92 -0.28 7.92
N ARG A 225 -16.60 -0.66 9.16
CA ARG A 225 -16.44 0.29 10.26
C ARG A 225 -15.26 1.23 9.95
N VAL A 226 -15.37 2.48 10.40
CA VAL A 226 -14.30 3.46 10.29
C VAL A 226 -13.74 3.69 11.69
N ASP A 227 -12.44 3.48 11.84
CA ASP A 227 -11.71 3.87 13.04
C ASP A 227 -11.41 5.38 12.95
N ILE A 228 -11.85 6.13 13.95
CA ILE A 228 -11.59 7.56 14.09
C ILE A 228 -10.71 7.74 15.31
N GLY A 229 -9.66 8.55 15.15
CA GLY A 229 -8.73 8.86 16.24
C GLY A 229 -8.18 10.28 16.10
N VAL A 230 -7.37 10.66 17.07
CA VAL A 230 -6.63 11.93 17.07
C VAL A 230 -5.15 11.64 17.02
N ARG A 231 -4.40 12.47 16.29
CA ARG A 231 -2.94 12.45 16.34
C ARG A 231 -2.50 13.27 17.54
N VAL A 232 -1.80 12.63 18.46
CA VAL A 232 -1.21 13.26 19.64
C VAL A 232 0.29 13.36 19.40
N GLU A 233 0.86 14.54 19.62
CA GLU A 233 2.29 14.79 19.51
C GLU A 233 2.84 15.15 20.89
N LEU A 234 3.96 14.53 21.26
CA LEU A 234 4.63 14.68 22.55
C LEU A 234 6.11 15.00 22.31
N PRO A 235 6.79 15.72 23.23
CA PRO A 235 8.23 15.90 23.14
C PRO A 235 8.96 14.55 23.09
N ALA A 236 9.96 14.42 22.21
CA ALA A 236 10.69 13.17 22.01
C ALA A 236 11.28 12.63 23.31
N GLU A 237 11.84 13.49 24.16
CA GLU A 237 12.42 13.12 25.46
C GLU A 237 11.40 12.47 26.41
N VAL A 238 10.13 12.88 26.34
CA VAL A 238 9.06 12.31 27.17
C VAL A 238 8.69 10.91 26.70
N PHE A 239 8.79 10.65 25.40
CA PHE A 239 8.36 9.39 24.78
C PHE A 239 9.52 8.41 24.52
N ALA A 240 10.78 8.87 24.65
CA ALA A 240 12.01 8.12 24.47
C ALA A 240 12.02 6.75 25.19
N PRO A 241 11.57 6.61 26.45
CA PRO A 241 11.57 5.31 27.12
C PRO A 241 10.74 4.23 26.40
N ILE A 242 9.74 4.63 25.62
CA ILE A 242 8.90 3.72 24.83
C ILE A 242 9.53 3.50 23.46
N THR A 243 9.91 4.57 22.76
CA THR A 243 10.41 4.49 21.38
C THR A 243 11.79 3.87 21.25
N ASP A 244 12.66 4.05 22.26
CA ASP A 244 14.01 3.50 22.21
C ASP A 244 14.00 1.97 22.41
N GLU A 245 13.06 1.46 23.20
CA GLU A 245 12.91 0.01 23.47
C GLU A 245 12.08 -0.69 22.38
N LEU A 246 10.92 -0.14 22.02
CA LEU A 246 9.97 -0.83 21.13
C LEU A 246 10.12 -0.45 19.66
N TYR A 247 10.73 0.71 19.37
CA TYR A 247 10.79 1.36 18.05
C TYR A 247 9.42 1.73 17.45
N GLU A 248 8.50 0.77 17.35
CA GLU A 248 7.10 0.94 16.99
C GLU A 248 6.22 0.18 17.99
N SER A 249 5.36 0.89 18.71
CA SER A 249 4.49 0.31 19.74
C SER A 249 3.02 0.51 19.40
N LYS A 250 2.25 -0.58 19.38
CA LYS A 250 0.79 -0.52 19.36
C LYS A 250 0.23 -1.09 20.66
N ILE A 251 -0.42 -0.24 21.43
CA ILE A 251 -0.98 -0.57 22.73
C ILE A 251 -2.50 -0.44 22.64
N VAL A 252 -3.21 -1.52 22.97
CA VAL A 252 -4.66 -1.57 23.00
C VAL A 252 -5.14 -1.48 24.44
N TYR A 253 -6.09 -0.59 24.69
CA TYR A 253 -6.80 -0.48 25.96
C TYR A 253 -8.29 -0.72 25.74
N LYS A 254 -8.86 -1.72 26.42
CA LYS A 254 -10.31 -1.94 26.44
C LYS A 254 -10.91 -1.15 27.61
N THR A 255 -11.60 -0.06 27.29
CA THR A 255 -12.28 0.76 28.32
C THR A 255 -13.41 -0.02 28.98
N GLU A 256 -13.74 0.30 30.24
CA GLU A 256 -14.85 -0.34 30.98
C GLU A 256 -16.21 -0.21 30.29
N LYS A 257 -16.42 0.87 29.52
CA LYS A 257 -17.65 1.13 28.77
C LYS A 257 -17.74 0.36 27.44
N TYR A 258 -16.64 -0.25 27.01
CA TYR A 258 -16.59 -1.08 25.82
C TYR A 258 -17.00 -2.50 26.20
N GLN A 259 -18.31 -2.81 26.12
CA GLN A 259 -18.81 -4.18 26.25
C GLN A 259 -18.71 -4.91 24.91
#